data_AF-A0A1F9JZL1-F1
#
_entry.id   AF-A0A1F9JZL1-F1
#
_cell.length_a   1.000
_cell.length_b   1.000
_cell.length_c   1.000
_cell.angle_alpha   90.00
_cell.angle_beta   90.00
_cell.angle_gamma   90.00
#
_symmetry.space_group_name_H-M   'P 1'
#
loop_
_entity.id
_entity.type
_entity.pdbx_description
1 polymer ?
#
loop_
_entity_poly.entity_id
_entity_poly.type
_entity_poly.pdbx_seq_one_letter_code
_entity_poly.pdbx_strand_id
1 'polypeptide(L)'
;MSPFQKTAILFFATGAGAGYSPWFPGTAGTLLAIPLSLSLNGIAAASLPLAFFILIALTVCAGWLCQRAEGIFQAKDSPKIVIDEIAGFLLANFLSPFGWAPTGAAFFLFRFFDIIKPFPAGRAEKLPGGIGVILDDLIAGCYTLLILRLLLLRGLL
;
A
#
# COMPACT_ATOMS: atom_id res chain seq x y z
N MET A 1 16.46 -5.18 -20.78
CA MET A 1 15.09 -4.64 -20.63
C MET A 1 14.88 -3.57 -21.69
N SER A 2 13.79 -3.64 -22.44
CA SER A 2 13.53 -2.63 -23.49
C SER A 2 13.13 -1.28 -22.86
N PRO A 3 13.29 -0.15 -23.59
CA PRO A 3 12.84 1.16 -23.11
C PRO A 3 11.37 1.16 -22.68
N PHE A 4 10.50 0.51 -23.46
CA PHE A 4 9.07 0.38 -23.15
C PHE A 4 8.82 -0.34 -21.82
N GLN A 5 9.50 -1.47 -21.58
CA GLN A 5 9.37 -2.23 -20.33
C GLN A 5 9.79 -1.38 -19.11
N LYS A 6 10.88 -0.63 -19.24
CA LYS A 6 11.36 0.27 -18.18
C LYS A 6 10.31 1.33 -17.85
N THR A 7 9.75 1.98 -18.86
CA THR A 7 8.70 2.99 -18.69
C THR A 7 7.45 2.40 -18.04
N ALA A 8 7.02 1.21 -18.46
CA ALA A 8 5.85 0.55 -17.88
C ALA A 8 6.05 0.22 -16.39
N ILE A 9 7.20 -0.35 -16.02
CA ILE A 9 7.53 -0.64 -14.62
C ILE A 9 7.50 0.64 -13.80
N LEU A 10 8.15 1.70 -14.27
CA LEU A 10 8.18 2.98 -13.57
C LEU A 10 6.79 3.61 -13.45
N PHE A 11 5.96 3.52 -14.49
CA PHE A 11 4.59 4.02 -14.44
C PHE A 11 3.79 3.39 -13.31
N PHE A 12 3.82 2.06 -13.18
CA PHE A 12 3.09 1.37 -12.11
C PHE A 12 3.74 1.54 -10.74
N ALA A 13 5.07 1.40 -10.65
CA ALA A 13 5.79 1.52 -9.38
C ALA A 13 5.66 2.91 -8.74
N THR A 14 5.54 3.95 -9.57
CA THR A 14 5.36 5.34 -9.10
C THR A 14 3.89 5.75 -8.96
N GLY A 15 2.93 4.82 -9.07
CA GLY A 15 1.51 5.13 -8.96
C GLY A 15 1.03 6.11 -10.03
N ALA A 16 1.34 5.81 -11.30
CA ALA A 16 1.05 6.67 -12.46
C ALA A 16 1.66 8.09 -12.35
N GLY A 17 2.79 8.21 -11.63
CA GLY A 17 3.51 9.45 -11.43
C GLY A 17 3.27 10.15 -10.09
N ALA A 18 2.38 9.63 -9.24
CA ALA A 18 2.16 10.12 -7.87
C ALA A 18 3.45 10.18 -7.03
N GLY A 19 4.33 9.18 -7.21
CA GLY A 19 5.63 9.12 -6.55
C GLY A 19 6.61 10.22 -6.93
N TYR A 20 6.33 11.03 -7.97
CA TYR A 20 7.12 12.22 -8.28
C TYR A 20 6.62 13.48 -7.56
N SER A 21 5.65 13.37 -6.65
CA SER A 21 5.19 14.48 -5.82
C SER A 21 6.37 15.14 -5.07
N PRO A 22 6.50 16.48 -5.08
CA PRO A 22 7.70 17.14 -4.54
C PRO A 22 7.80 17.19 -3.01
N TRP A 23 6.72 16.86 -2.29
CA TRP A 23 6.63 17.08 -0.84
C TRP A 23 6.47 15.77 -0.08
N PHE A 24 5.43 15.01 -0.42
CA PHE A 24 5.11 13.74 0.20
C PHE A 24 4.67 12.75 -0.87
N PRO A 25 5.62 12.16 -1.63
CA PRO A 25 5.34 11.05 -2.55
C PRO A 25 4.43 10.01 -1.92
N GLY A 26 4.71 9.70 -0.66
CA GLY A 26 4.00 8.65 0.02
C GLY A 26 2.53 8.93 0.28
N THR A 27 2.27 10.15 0.75
CA THR A 27 0.90 10.65 0.89
C THR A 27 0.17 10.66 -0.46
N ALA A 28 0.84 11.04 -1.56
CA ALA A 28 0.23 11.02 -2.88
C ALA A 28 -0.12 9.61 -3.35
N GLY A 29 0.76 8.63 -3.12
CA GLY A 29 0.50 7.21 -3.40
C GLY A 29 -0.66 6.66 -2.58
N THR A 30 -0.66 6.93 -1.28
CA THR A 30 -1.74 6.50 -0.37
C THR A 30 -3.09 7.14 -0.74
N LEU A 31 -3.11 8.42 -1.13
CA LEU A 31 -4.33 9.07 -1.64
C LEU A 31 -4.84 8.42 -2.93
N LEU A 32 -3.95 8.04 -3.84
CA LEU A 32 -4.30 7.28 -5.04
C LEU A 32 -4.91 5.91 -4.69
N ALA A 33 -4.49 5.31 -3.58
CA ALA A 33 -4.98 4.01 -3.11
C ALA A 33 -6.43 4.07 -2.56
N ILE A 34 -6.93 5.23 -2.16
CA ILE A 34 -8.30 5.39 -1.62
C ILE A 34 -9.37 4.83 -2.56
N PRO A 35 -9.53 5.32 -3.81
CA PRO A 35 -10.53 4.78 -4.71
C PRO A 35 -10.34 3.28 -4.97
N LEU A 36 -9.09 2.81 -5.09
CA LEU A 36 -8.79 1.38 -5.27
C LEU A 36 -9.26 0.54 -4.09
N SER A 37 -9.06 1.01 -2.86
CA SER A 37 -9.49 0.33 -1.63
C SER A 37 -11.01 0.26 -1.52
N LEU A 38 -11.71 1.34 -1.90
CA LEU A 38 -13.18 1.39 -1.89
C LEU A 38 -13.77 0.45 -2.95
N SER A 39 -13.17 0.41 -4.14
CA SER A 39 -13.55 -0.57 -5.17
C SER A 39 -13.32 -2.00 -4.70
N LEU A 40 -12.18 -2.29 -4.06
CA LEU A 40 -11.88 -3.60 -3.51
C LEU A 40 -12.89 -4.02 -2.42
N ASN A 41 -13.30 -3.10 -1.55
CA ASN A 41 -14.34 -3.35 -0.55
C ASN A 41 -15.72 -3.57 -1.18
N GLY A 42 -16.03 -2.88 -2.28
CA GLY A 42 -17.24 -3.13 -3.07
C GLY A 42 -17.27 -4.52 -3.66
N ILE A 43 -16.13 -4.98 -4.20
CA ILE A 43 -15.97 -6.37 -4.66
C ILE A 43 -16.11 -7.33 -3.48
N ALA A 44 -15.54 -7.02 -2.31
CA ALA A 44 -15.64 -7.87 -1.14
C ALA A 44 -17.08 -8.05 -0.63
N ALA A 45 -17.90 -7.00 -0.75
CA ALA A 45 -19.34 -7.07 -0.43
C ALA A 45 -20.11 -8.00 -1.39
N ALA A 46 -19.68 -8.12 -2.65
CA ALA A 46 -20.28 -9.01 -3.63
C ALA A 46 -19.69 -10.44 -3.59
N SER A 47 -18.38 -10.56 -3.41
CA SER A 47 -17.63 -11.82 -3.38
C SER A 47 -16.32 -11.64 -2.60
N LEU A 48 -16.35 -12.02 -1.33
CA LEU A 48 -15.18 -11.99 -0.46
C LEU A 48 -13.99 -12.82 -1.00
N PRO A 49 -14.18 -14.05 -1.55
CA PRO A 49 -13.07 -14.82 -2.11
C PRO A 49 -12.39 -14.09 -3.28
N LEU A 50 -13.16 -13.43 -4.14
CA LEU A 50 -12.61 -12.68 -5.28
C LEU A 50 -11.82 -11.46 -4.81
N ALA A 51 -12.33 -10.69 -3.85
CA ALA A 51 -11.62 -9.55 -3.30
C ALA A 51 -10.31 -9.96 -2.63
N PHE A 52 -10.32 -11.05 -1.86
CA PHE A 52 -9.11 -11.58 -1.24
C PHE A 52 -8.07 -12.03 -2.28
N PHE A 53 -8.52 -12.70 -3.34
CA PHE A 53 -7.65 -13.07 -4.47
C PHE A 53 -7.03 -11.84 -5.13
N ILE A 54 -7.83 -10.80 -5.40
CA ILE A 54 -7.35 -9.54 -6.00
C ILE A 54 -6.33 -8.86 -5.08
N LEU A 55 -6.60 -8.77 -3.78
CA LEU A 55 -5.68 -8.19 -2.81
C LEU A 55 -4.32 -8.89 -2.84
N ILE A 56 -4.30 -10.23 -2.78
CA ILE A 56 -3.06 -11.01 -2.86
C ILE A 56 -2.35 -10.78 -4.20
N ALA A 57 -3.09 -10.83 -5.31
CA ALA A 57 -2.51 -10.63 -6.64
C ALA A 57 -1.87 -9.24 -6.78
N LEU A 58 -2.54 -8.18 -6.33
CA LEU A 58 -2.01 -6.82 -6.34
C LEU A 58 -0.77 -6.69 -5.45
N THR A 59 -0.79 -7.28 -4.26
CA THR A 59 0.38 -7.29 -3.35
C THR A 59 1.58 -8.01 -3.97
N VAL A 60 1.38 -9.18 -4.57
CA VAL A 60 2.48 -9.90 -5.25
C VAL A 60 3.03 -9.11 -6.44
N CYS A 61 2.14 -8.50 -7.24
CA CYS A 61 2.52 -7.62 -8.34
C CYS A 61 3.30 -6.39 -7.86
N ALA A 62 2.87 -5.76 -6.76
CA ALA A 62 3.54 -4.63 -6.15
C ALA A 62 4.96 -5.00 -5.71
N GLY A 63 5.15 -6.14 -5.02
CA GLY A 63 6.48 -6.58 -4.59
C GLY A 63 7.43 -6.82 -5.77
N TRP A 64 6.91 -7.41 -6.86
CA TRP A 64 7.68 -7.55 -8.10
C TRP A 64 8.03 -6.19 -8.72
N LEU A 65 7.09 -5.24 -8.75
CA LEU A 65 7.32 -3.89 -9.26
C LEU A 65 8.36 -3.13 -8.42
N CYS A 66 8.28 -3.17 -7.09
CA CYS A 66 9.27 -2.57 -6.19
C CYS A 66 10.67 -3.10 -6.52
N GLN A 67 10.82 -4.43 -6.60
CA GLN A 67 12.11 -5.06 -6.89
C GLN A 67 12.71 -4.60 -8.23
N ARG A 68 11.87 -4.43 -9.26
CA ARG A 68 12.33 -3.97 -10.58
C ARG A 68 12.61 -2.47 -10.58
N ALA A 69 11.80 -1.67 -9.90
CA ALA A 69 11.95 -0.23 -9.80
C ALA A 69 13.21 0.17 -9.03
N GLU A 70 13.55 -0.52 -7.93
CA GLU A 70 14.81 -0.33 -7.21
C GLU A 70 16.02 -0.52 -8.13
N GLY A 71 16.02 -1.59 -8.94
CA GLY A 71 17.08 -1.85 -9.92
C GLY A 71 17.17 -0.79 -11.02
N ILE A 72 16.05 -0.18 -11.39
CA ILE A 72 15.99 0.90 -12.38
C ILE A 72 16.50 2.23 -11.79
N PHE A 73 16.06 2.57 -10.58
CA PHE A 73 16.46 3.77 -9.88
C PHE A 73 17.87 3.69 -9.30
N GLN A 74 18.44 2.48 -9.21
CA GLN A 74 19.72 2.20 -8.56
C GLN A 74 19.75 2.71 -7.12
N ALA A 75 18.60 2.67 -6.45
CA ALA A 75 18.40 3.12 -5.09
C ALA A 75 17.48 2.11 -4.39
N LYS A 76 17.91 1.66 -3.22
CA LYS A 76 17.05 0.87 -2.32
C LYS A 76 15.98 1.80 -1.76
N ASP A 77 14.74 1.35 -1.73
CA ASP A 77 13.61 2.09 -1.15
C ASP A 77 13.54 3.56 -1.64
N SER A 78 13.57 3.73 -2.96
CA SER A 78 13.44 5.05 -3.56
C SER A 78 12.10 5.65 -3.16
N PRO A 79 12.03 6.90 -2.64
CA PRO A 79 10.77 7.51 -2.21
C PRO A 79 9.78 7.74 -3.36
N LYS A 80 10.19 7.48 -4.61
CA LYS A 80 9.34 7.53 -5.79
C LYS A 80 8.53 6.25 -5.98
N ILE A 81 8.93 5.15 -5.36
CA ILE A 81 8.19 3.90 -5.36
C ILE A 81 7.08 4.10 -4.32
N VAL A 82 5.84 3.97 -4.75
CA VAL A 82 4.64 4.19 -3.90
C VAL A 82 3.62 3.06 -4.09
N ILE A 83 3.98 2.02 -4.83
CA ILE A 83 3.11 0.86 -5.11
C ILE A 83 3.04 -0.10 -3.93
N ASP A 84 4.11 -0.14 -3.13
CA ASP A 84 4.18 -0.67 -1.78
C ASP A 84 3.15 -0.03 -0.86
N GLU A 85 3.08 1.30 -0.82
CA GLU A 85 2.13 2.01 0.03
C GLU A 85 0.70 1.83 -0.44
N ILE A 86 0.48 1.76 -1.77
CA ILE A 86 -0.82 1.42 -2.33
C ILE A 86 -1.24 0.03 -1.85
N ALA A 87 -0.36 -0.97 -1.94
CA ALA A 87 -0.64 -2.33 -1.46
C ALA A 87 -0.88 -2.37 0.07
N GLY A 88 -0.07 -1.67 0.85
CA GLY A 88 -0.21 -1.51 2.30
C GLY A 88 -1.56 -0.90 2.67
N PHE A 89 -1.97 0.17 1.98
CA PHE A 89 -3.24 0.84 2.23
C PHE A 89 -4.47 0.02 1.81
N LEU A 90 -4.38 -0.74 0.70
CA LEU A 90 -5.42 -1.68 0.30
C LEU A 90 -5.70 -2.69 1.40
N LEU A 91 -4.65 -3.20 2.06
CA LEU A 91 -4.77 -4.08 3.23
C LEU A 91 -5.30 -3.33 4.45
N ALA A 92 -4.79 -2.12 4.72
CA ALA A 92 -5.17 -1.28 5.85
C ALA A 92 -6.68 -1.01 5.92
N ASN A 93 -7.29 -0.71 4.77
CA ASN A 93 -8.71 -0.38 4.64
C ASN A 93 -9.58 -1.59 4.24
N PHE A 94 -9.02 -2.80 4.16
CA PHE A 94 -9.74 -3.97 3.68
C PHE A 94 -10.93 -4.34 4.58
N LEU A 95 -12.10 -4.58 4.00
CA LEU A 95 -13.37 -4.89 4.69
C LEU A 95 -13.88 -3.79 5.63
N SER A 96 -13.38 -2.57 5.44
CA SER A 96 -13.89 -1.37 6.09
C SER A 96 -15.22 -0.94 5.46
N PRO A 97 -16.22 -0.48 6.25
CA PRO A 97 -17.47 0.01 5.70
C PRO A 97 -17.26 1.27 4.84
N PHE A 98 -18.14 1.48 3.87
CA PHE A 98 -18.11 2.69 3.06
C PHE A 98 -18.39 3.92 3.92
N GLY A 99 -17.50 4.90 3.88
CA GLY A 99 -17.66 6.15 4.60
C GLY A 99 -16.36 6.92 4.75
N TRP A 100 -16.47 8.24 4.92
CA TRP A 100 -15.32 9.13 5.11
C TRP A 100 -14.64 8.92 6.45
N ALA A 101 -15.39 8.67 7.52
CA ALA A 101 -14.83 8.40 8.86
C ALA A 101 -13.93 7.15 8.90
N PRO A 102 -14.39 5.95 8.49
CA PRO A 102 -13.56 4.76 8.52
C PRO A 102 -12.40 4.81 7.52
N THR A 103 -12.63 5.35 6.32
CA THR A 103 -11.55 5.51 5.30
C THR A 103 -10.50 6.52 5.74
N GLY A 104 -10.92 7.64 6.34
CA GLY A 104 -10.02 8.64 6.89
C GLY A 104 -9.22 8.10 8.08
N ALA A 105 -9.87 7.37 8.99
CA ALA A 105 -9.19 6.69 10.10
C ALA A 105 -8.15 5.70 9.59
N ALA A 106 -8.49 4.87 8.59
CA ALA A 106 -7.54 3.97 7.94
C ALA A 106 -6.36 4.73 7.35
N PHE A 107 -6.61 5.85 6.65
CA PHE A 107 -5.56 6.68 6.04
C PHE A 107 -4.57 7.20 7.07
N PHE A 108 -5.06 7.82 8.15
CA PHE A 108 -4.18 8.39 9.18
C PHE A 108 -3.45 7.32 9.99
N LEU A 109 -4.11 6.22 10.34
CA LEU A 109 -3.48 5.10 11.04
C LEU A 109 -2.39 4.46 10.17
N PHE A 110 -2.68 4.21 8.89
CA PHE A 110 -1.71 3.63 7.97
C PHE A 110 -0.48 4.51 7.83
N ARG A 111 -0.65 5.81 7.53
CA ARG A 111 0.48 6.73 7.43
C ARG A 111 1.26 6.84 8.74
N PHE A 112 0.59 6.82 9.89
CA PHE A 112 1.26 6.82 11.18
C PHE A 112 2.17 5.59 11.34
N PHE A 113 1.67 4.39 11.02
CA PHE A 113 2.46 3.15 11.16
C PHE A 113 3.54 2.98 10.11
N ASP A 114 3.28 3.39 8.86
CA ASP A 114 4.27 3.37 7.79
C ASP A 114 5.40 4.37 8.06
N ILE A 115 5.12 5.57 8.58
CA ILE A 115 6.18 6.54 8.92
C ILE A 115 7.02 6.07 10.12
N ILE A 116 6.39 5.49 11.15
CA ILE A 116 7.09 5.09 12.39
C ILE A 116 7.77 3.72 12.26
N LYS A 117 7.24 2.85 11.40
CA LYS A 117 7.69 1.46 11.19
C LYS A 117 7.92 0.67 12.48
N PRO A 118 6.94 0.58 13.41
CA PRO A 118 7.14 -0.16 14.67
C PRO A 118 7.39 -1.64 14.42
N PHE A 119 8.23 -2.26 15.25
CA PHE A 119 8.64 -3.66 15.12
C PHE A 119 7.41 -4.59 14.96
N PRO A 120 7.41 -5.53 13.98
CA PRO A 120 8.53 -5.87 13.08
C PRO A 120 8.70 -5.05 11.78
N ALA A 121 7.90 -4.02 11.48
CA ALA A 121 7.96 -3.29 10.20
C ALA A 121 9.38 -2.79 9.86
N GLY A 122 10.01 -1.99 10.74
CA GLY A 122 11.37 -1.49 10.50
C GLY A 122 12.48 -2.56 10.51
N ARG A 123 12.17 -3.80 10.89
CA ARG A 123 13.09 -4.94 10.69
C ARG A 123 12.88 -5.56 9.30
N ALA A 124 11.66 -5.63 8.81
CA ALA A 124 11.32 -6.19 7.49
C ALA A 124 11.96 -5.38 6.35
N GLU A 125 11.99 -4.05 6.46
CA GLU A 125 12.65 -3.14 5.52
C GLU A 125 14.14 -3.49 5.28
N LYS A 126 14.81 -4.12 6.27
CA LYS A 126 16.21 -4.54 6.17
C LYS A 126 16.42 -5.77 5.29
N LEU A 127 15.36 -6.49 4.94
CA LEU A 127 15.44 -7.60 3.98
C LEU A 127 15.91 -7.09 2.60
N PRO A 128 16.55 -7.95 1.81
CA PRO A 128 17.08 -7.57 0.51
C PRO A 128 15.95 -7.40 -0.52
N GLY A 129 16.10 -6.36 -1.33
CA GLY A 129 15.25 -6.11 -2.51
C GLY A 129 13.83 -5.66 -2.19
N GLY A 130 12.97 -5.68 -3.20
CA GLY A 130 11.59 -5.19 -3.13
C GLY A 130 10.69 -5.96 -2.16
N ILE A 131 11.15 -7.11 -1.65
CA ILE A 131 10.45 -7.85 -0.59
C ILE A 131 10.50 -7.08 0.73
N GLY A 132 11.64 -6.47 1.07
CA GLY A 132 11.76 -5.70 2.32
C GLY A 132 10.84 -4.47 2.32
N VAL A 133 10.80 -3.79 1.18
CA VAL A 133 10.06 -2.54 0.92
C VAL A 133 8.54 -2.74 0.87
N ILE A 134 8.05 -3.91 0.43
CA ILE A 134 6.61 -4.16 0.51
C ILE A 134 6.20 -4.69 1.88
N LEU A 135 7.07 -5.44 2.57
CA LEU A 135 6.69 -6.10 3.82
C LEU A 135 6.51 -5.13 4.98
N ASP A 136 7.31 -4.08 5.08
CA ASP A 136 7.13 -3.06 6.13
C ASP A 136 5.79 -2.32 5.97
N ASP A 137 5.41 -1.95 4.75
CA ASP A 137 4.11 -1.37 4.41
C ASP A 137 2.94 -2.33 4.67
N LEU A 138 3.08 -3.61 4.32
CA LEU A 138 2.05 -4.62 4.64
C LEU A 138 1.91 -4.83 6.15
N ILE A 139 3.00 -4.75 6.91
CA ILE A 139 2.96 -4.83 8.37
C ILE A 139 2.25 -3.58 8.94
N ALA A 140 2.53 -2.38 8.42
CA ALA A 140 1.80 -1.16 8.76
C ALA A 140 0.30 -1.26 8.42
N GLY A 141 -0.02 -1.86 7.27
CA GLY A 141 -1.38 -2.19 6.85
C GLY A 141 -2.08 -3.14 7.81
N CYS A 142 -1.40 -4.20 8.27
CA CYS A 142 -1.92 -5.11 9.28
C CYS A 142 -2.22 -4.40 10.61
N TYR A 143 -1.33 -3.55 11.12
CA TYR A 143 -1.59 -2.78 12.34
C TYR A 143 -2.83 -1.92 12.21
N THR A 144 -2.93 -1.23 11.07
CA THR A 144 -4.06 -0.36 10.76
C THR A 144 -5.36 -1.14 10.69
N LEU A 145 -5.39 -2.25 9.96
CA LEU A 145 -6.55 -3.11 9.81
C LEU A 145 -7.06 -3.59 11.19
N LEU A 146 -6.15 -4.05 12.05
CA LEU A 146 -6.49 -4.54 13.39
C LEU A 146 -7.08 -3.43 14.27
N ILE A 147 -6.46 -2.26 14.28
CA ILE A 147 -6.92 -1.11 15.10
C ILE A 147 -8.23 -0.55 14.55
N LEU A 148 -8.33 -0.38 13.24
CA LEU A 148 -9.55 0.09 12.58
C LEU A 148 -10.73 -0.86 12.89
N ARG A 149 -10.49 -2.17 12.82
CA ARG A 149 -11.52 -3.16 13.16
C ARG A 149 -11.95 -3.05 14.63
N LEU A 150 -11.00 -2.83 15.54
CA LEU A 150 -11.30 -2.62 16.95
C LEU A 150 -12.15 -1.37 17.18
N LEU A 151 -11.83 -0.25 16.52
CA LEU A 151 -12.59 1.00 16.62
C LEU A 151 -14.03 0.82 16.12
N LEU A 152 -14.21 0.16 14.97
CA LEU A 152 -15.52 -0.16 14.39
C LEU A 152 -16.34 -1.07 15.31
N LEU A 153 -15.72 -2.13 15.86
CA LEU A 153 -16.39 -3.04 16.79
C LEU A 153 -16.82 -2.38 18.10
N ARG A 154 -16.18 -1.27 18.48
CA ARG A 154 -16.52 -0.46 19.65
C ARG A 154 -17.52 0.66 19.34
N GLY A 155 -17.95 0.83 18.08
CA GLY A 155 -18.83 1.90 17.65
C GLY A 155 -18.21 3.29 17.76
N LEU A 156 -16.87 3.38 17.71
CA LEU A 156 -16.14 4.64 17.74
C LEU A 156 -15.99 5.28 16.34
N LEU A 157 -16.42 4.57 15.30
CA LEU A 157 -16.41 4.95 13.89
C LEU A 157 -17.69 4.48 13.20
#